data_AF-A0A2S5QUI3-F1
#
_entry.id   AF-A0A2S5QUI3-F1
#
_cell.length_a   1.000
_cell.length_b   1.000
_cell.length_c   1.000
_cell.angle_alpha   90.00
_cell.angle_beta   90.00
_cell.angle_gamma   90.00
#
_symmetry.space_group_name_H-M   'P 1'
#
loop_
_entity.id
_entity.type
_entity.pdbx_description
1 polymer ?
#
loop_
_entity_poly.entity_id
_entity_poly.type
_entity_poly.pdbx_seq_one_letter_code
_entity_poly.pdbx_strand_id
1 'polypeptide(L)' 'MKPKLILIGGGGHCASCIDVIEQAGQFDIAGIVDKDVTSDSMLGYPIVGNDDDLQALRSS' A
#
# COMPACT_ATOMS: atom_id res chain seq x y z
N MET A 1 8.89 17.14 -0.38
CA MET A 1 7.61 16.42 -0.24
C MET A 1 7.68 15.23 -1.16
N LYS A 2 7.53 14.01 -0.65
CA LYS A 2 7.61 12.81 -1.49
C LYS A 2 6.22 12.50 -2.06
N PRO A 3 6.12 11.96 -3.28
CA PRO A 3 4.88 11.43 -3.81
C PRO A 3 4.36 10.30 -2.92
N LYS A 4 3.05 10.32 -2.66
CA LYS A 4 2.37 9.24 -1.95
C LYS A 4 2.17 8.05 -2.87
N LEU A 5 2.43 6.85 -2.35
CA LEU A 5 2.28 5.59 -3.08
C LEU A 5 1.28 4.69 -2.37
N ILE A 6 0.34 4.14 -3.13
CA ILE A 6 -0.56 3.08 -2.67
C ILE A 6 -0.09 1.77 -3.32
N LEU A 7 0.08 0.73 -2.52
CA LEU A 7 0.46 -0.60 -3.00
C LEU A 7 -0.79 -1.43 -3.25
N ILE A 8 -0.79 -2.26 -4.29
CA ILE A 8 -1.90 -3.16 -4.61
C ILE A 8 -1.40 -4.61 -4.44
N GLY A 9 -2.12 -5.38 -3.62
CA GLY A 9 -1.78 -6.72 -3.19
C GLY A 9 -0.87 -6.74 -1.95
N GLY A 10 -1.39 -7.17 -0.80
CA GLY A 10 -0.71 -7.36 0.49
C GLY A 10 -0.24 -8.79 0.76
N GLY A 11 -0.14 -9.62 -0.28
CA GLY A 11 0.40 -10.99 -0.19
C GLY A 11 1.91 -11.05 0.10
N GLY A 12 2.48 -12.26 0.15
CA GLY A 12 3.86 -12.52 0.59
C GLY A 12 4.99 -11.77 -0.14
N HIS A 13 4.74 -11.19 -1.32
CA HIS A 13 5.71 -10.39 -2.07
C HIS A 13 5.67 -8.89 -1.72
N CYS A 14 4.59 -8.39 -1.12
CA CYS A 14 4.42 -6.97 -0.82
C CYS A 14 5.43 -6.48 0.22
N ALA A 15 5.84 -7.35 1.15
CA ALA A 15 6.89 -7.06 2.13
C ALA A 15 8.20 -6.60 1.47
N SER A 16 8.64 -7.29 0.40
CA SER A 16 9.85 -6.92 -0.32
C SER A 16 9.72 -5.59 -1.06
N CYS A 17 8.53 -5.27 -1.57
CA CYS A 17 8.28 -3.97 -2.20
C CYS A 17 8.37 -2.84 -1.18
N ILE A 18 7.76 -2.99 -0.01
CA ILE A 18 7.81 -2.01 1.09
C ILE A 18 9.27 -1.73 1.45
N ASP A 19 10.07 -2.78 1.65
CA ASP A 19 11.48 -2.65 2.02
C ASP A 19 12.30 -1.87 0.97
N VAL A 20 12.10 -2.13 -0.33
CA VAL A 20 12.78 -1.41 -1.41
C VAL A 20 12.32 0.05 -1.51
N ILE A 21 11.03 0.32 -1.32
CA ILE A 21 10.46 1.67 -1.39
C ILE A 21 10.97 2.54 -0.24
N GLU A 22 10.99 1.99 0.97
CA GLU A 22 11.52 2.65 2.15
C GLU A 22 13.02 2.95 2.00
N GLN A 23 13.81 1.97 1.54
CA GLN A 23 15.24 2.15 1.29
C GLN A 23 15.53 3.15 0.17
N ALA A 24 14.72 3.15 -0.90
CA ALA A 24 14.85 4.14 -1.97
C ALA A 24 14.58 5.56 -1.47
N GLY A 25 13.71 5.72 -0.47
CA GLY A 25 13.39 7.01 0.13
C GLY A 25 12.72 7.99 -0.84
N GLN A 26 12.20 7.52 -1.97
CA GLN A 26 11.63 8.34 -3.05
C GLN A 26 10.12 8.59 -2.89
N PHE A 27 9.42 7.70 -2.19
CA PHE A 27 7.97 7.72 -2.01
C PHE A 27 7.63 7.61 -0.53
N ASP A 28 6.43 8.07 -0.16
CA ASP A 28 5.83 7.77 1.14
C ASP A 28 4.67 6.80 0.92
N ILE A 29 4.69 5.63 1.59
CA ILE A 29 3.63 4.65 1.46
C ILE A 29 2.40 5.16 2.24
N ALA A 30 1.32 5.43 1.51
CA ALA A 30 0.07 5.95 2.05
C ALA A 30 -0.87 4.85 2.56
N GLY A 31 -0.72 3.63 2.04
CA GLY A 31 -1.56 2.49 2.39
C GLY A 31 -1.43 1.36 1.38
N ILE A 32 -2.07 0.23 1.70
CA ILE A 32 -2.07 -0.98 0.89
C ILE A 32 -3.51 -1.31 0.53
N VAL A 33 -3.75 -1.76 -0.69
CA VAL A 33 -5.02 -2.25 -1.18
C VAL A 33 -4.90 -3.75 -1.33
N ASP A 34 -5.79 -4.52 -0.70
CA ASP A 34 -5.82 -5.97 -0.84
C ASP A 34 -7.26 -6.46 -0.99
N LYS A 35 -7.45 -7.43 -1.88
CA LYS A 35 -8.71 -8.14 -2.07
C LYS A 35 -9.03 -9.04 -0.88
N ASP A 36 -8.01 -9.67 -0.31
CA ASP A 36 -8.11 -10.52 0.87
C ASP A 36 -7.80 -9.67 2.10
N VAL A 37 -8.82 -8.97 2.60
CA VAL A 37 -8.79 -8.20 3.86
C VAL A 37 -8.76 -9.15 5.06
N THR A 38 -7.81 -10.08 5.06
CA THR A 38 -7.58 -11.01 6.16
C THR A 38 -6.69 -10.38 7.24
N SER A 39 -6.04 -9.25 6.93
CA SER A 39 -5.17 -8.50 7.83
C SER A 39 -5.54 -7.01 7.83
N ASP A 40 -5.65 -6.38 8.99
CA ASP A 40 -5.92 -4.93 9.11
C ASP A 40 -4.73 -4.05 8.67
N SER A 41 -3.52 -4.61 8.71
CA SER A 41 -2.29 -3.91 8.33
C SER A 41 -1.19 -4.89 7.94
N MET A 42 -0.24 -4.43 7.12
CA MET A 42 0.96 -5.17 6.74
C MET A 42 2.20 -4.33 7.04
N LEU A 43 3.14 -4.88 7.82
CA LEU A 43 4.38 -4.19 8.22
C LEU A 43 4.17 -2.76 8.79
N GLY A 44 3.04 -2.54 9.46
CA GLY A 44 2.67 -1.24 10.05
C GLY A 44 1.91 -0.30 9.11
N TYR A 45 1.70 -0.68 7.85
CA TYR A 45 0.90 0.08 6.89
C TYR A 45 -0.54 -0.44 6.85
N PRO A 46 -1.55 0.43 6.92
CA PRO A 46 -2.96 0.02 6.94
C PRO A 46 -3.40 -0.48 5.55
N ILE A 47 -4.29 -1.48 5.57
CA ILE A 47 -5.04 -1.83 4.36
C ILE A 47 -6.19 -0.83 4.22
N VAL A 48 -6.16 0.00 3.17
CA VAL A 48 -7.07 1.14 2.97
C VAL A 48 -8.32 0.80 2.15
N GLY A 49 -8.39 -0.42 1.59
CA GLY A 49 -9.51 -0.89 0.80
C GLY A 49 -9.13 -2.06 -0.10
N ASN A 50 -10.00 -2.36 -1.06
CA ASN A 50 -9.79 -3.37 -2.09
C ASN A 50 -9.71 -2.71 -3.50
N ASP A 51 -9.64 -3.52 -4.55
CA ASP A 51 -9.52 -3.05 -5.93
C ASP A 51 -10.68 -2.11 -6.36
N ASP A 52 -11.88 -2.27 -5.79
CA ASP A 52 -13.04 -1.41 -6.07
C ASP A 52 -12.88 0.00 -5.47
N ASP A 53 -12.13 0.14 -4.36
CA ASP A 53 -11.85 1.43 -3.72
C ASP A 53 -10.82 2.27 -4.49
N LEU A 54 -10.08 1.69 -5.43
CA LEU A 54 -9.03 2.39 -6.20
C LEU A 54 -9.54 3.65 -6.92
N GLN A 55 -10.79 3.64 -7.38
CA GLN A 55 -11.39 4.80 -8.04
C GLN A 55 -11.57 5.98 -7.07
N ALA A 56 -11.99 5.69 -5.83
CA ALA A 56 -12.12 6.70 -4.78
C ALA A 56 -10.74 7.23 -4.33
N LEU A 57 -9.77 6.32 -4.17
CA LEU A 57 -8.42 6.64 -3.72
C LEU A 57 -7.63 7.52 -4.71
N ARG A 58 -7.85 7.38 -6.02
CA ARG A 58 -7.19 8.22 -7.04
C ARG A 58 -7.67 9.67 -7.08
N SER A 59 -8.82 9.96 -6.48
CA SER A 59 -9.46 11.29 -6.57
C SER A 59 -9.09 12.23 -5.41
N SER A 60 -8.21 11.79 -4.50
CA SER A 60 -7.82 12.50 -3.26
C SER A 60 -6.44 13.13 -3.30
#